data_AF-Q706E6-F1
#
_entry.id   AF-Q706E6-F1
#
_cell.length_a   1.000
_cell.length_b   1.000
_cell.length_c   1.000
_cell.angle_alpha   90.00
_cell.angle_beta   90.00
_cell.angle_gamma   90.00
#
_symmetry.space_group_name_H-M   'P 1'
#
loop_
_entity.id
_entity.type
_entity.pdbx_description
1 polymer ?
#
loop_
_entity_poly.entity_id
_entity_poly.type
_entity_poly.pdbx_seq_one_letter_code
_entity_poly.pdbx_strand_id
1 'polypeptide(L)'
;MEQCCQVNMIIPLDGAEDCSSSVDETSEPHDKMMCTLECKLKSLGLLNGDDLVEAKVQEYIDRLEGDWKGTAKTIATECITTITEMKKKIQERDHDMKCSPVGAFFMMCLMKHTQAKCPEDKWQNTSFCNKMRSGECFPKRGRQ
;
A
#
# COMPACT_ATOMS: atom_id res chain seq x y z
N MET A 1 3.88 15.85 -0.95
CA MET A 1 3.55 15.18 0.33
C MET A 1 4.86 14.88 1.03
N GLU A 2 5.05 15.46 2.21
CA GLU A 2 6.26 15.28 3.02
C GLU A 2 6.27 13.86 3.60
N GLN A 3 7.15 12.99 3.10
CA GLN A 3 7.30 11.64 3.63
C GLN A 3 8.05 11.71 4.96
N CYS A 4 7.34 11.44 6.06
CA CYS A 4 7.93 11.44 7.40
C CYS A 4 8.98 10.36 7.62
N CYS A 5 8.94 9.32 6.81
CA CYS A 5 9.96 8.28 6.77
C CYS A 5 10.76 8.43 5.47
N GLN A 6 12.05 8.74 5.57
CA GLN A 6 12.99 8.83 4.44
C GLN A 6 13.50 7.44 4.05
N VAL A 7 12.58 6.51 3.82
CA VAL A 7 12.88 5.18 3.33
C VAL A 7 12.38 5.03 1.90
N ASN A 8 13.09 4.23 1.12
CA ASN A 8 12.61 3.88 -0.20
C ASN A 8 11.28 3.13 -0.07
N MET A 9 10.30 3.54 -0.87
CA MET A 9 9.04 2.81 -0.97
C MET A 9 9.33 1.35 -1.32
N ILE A 10 8.73 0.43 -0.56
CA ILE A 10 8.89 -1.01 -0.77
C ILE A 10 8.51 -1.36 -2.20
N ILE A 11 7.47 -0.71 -2.72
CA ILE A 11 7.00 -0.84 -4.09
C ILE A 11 6.82 0.55 -4.70
N PRO A 12 7.71 0.98 -5.61
CA PRO A 12 7.52 2.21 -6.35
C PRO A 12 6.47 2.01 -7.45
N LEU A 13 5.40 2.80 -7.41
CA LEU A 13 4.37 2.84 -8.46
C LEU A 13 4.78 3.67 -9.70
N ASP A 14 5.99 4.25 -9.67
CA ASP A 14 6.51 5.16 -10.69
C ASP A 14 6.86 4.44 -12.00
N GLY A 15 7.25 3.16 -11.92
CA GLY A 15 7.53 2.31 -13.09
C GLY A 15 6.31 1.61 -13.67
N ALA A 16 5.11 1.89 -13.17
CA ALA A 16 3.88 1.27 -13.66
C ALA A 16 3.35 2.00 -14.89
N GLU A 17 2.68 1.27 -15.79
CA GLU A 17 2.08 1.88 -16.97
C GLU A 17 0.98 2.90 -16.61
N ASP A 18 0.73 3.81 -17.56
CA ASP A 18 -0.30 4.82 -17.39
C ASP A 18 -1.69 4.18 -17.46
N CYS A 19 -2.26 3.95 -16.28
CA CYS A 19 -3.56 3.32 -16.10
C CYS A 19 -4.72 4.31 -16.15
N SER A 20 -4.53 5.54 -16.64
CA SER A 20 -5.60 6.55 -16.70
C SER A 20 -6.77 6.12 -17.61
N SER A 21 -6.51 5.26 -18.59
CA SER A 21 -7.51 4.69 -19.51
C SER A 21 -8.28 3.51 -18.94
N SER A 22 -7.80 2.89 -17.86
CA SER A 22 -8.47 1.75 -17.20
C SER A 22 -9.65 2.18 -16.31
N VAL A 23 -9.91 3.48 -16.27
CA VAL A 23 -10.82 4.11 -15.33
C VAL A 23 -11.91 4.84 -16.07
N ASP A 24 -13.16 4.50 -15.78
CA ASP A 24 -14.30 5.19 -16.37
C ASP A 24 -14.34 6.63 -15.83
N GLU A 25 -14.46 7.63 -16.72
CA GLU A 25 -14.55 9.03 -16.32
C GLU A 25 -15.76 9.32 -15.41
N THR A 26 -16.77 8.43 -15.41
CA THR A 26 -17.96 8.55 -14.57
C THR A 26 -17.82 7.90 -13.19
N SER A 27 -16.75 7.14 -12.94
CA SER A 27 -16.54 6.47 -11.65
C SER A 27 -16.24 7.46 -10.51
N GLU A 28 -16.69 7.10 -9.31
CA GLU A 28 -16.34 7.82 -8.08
C GLU A 28 -14.81 7.92 -7.94
N PRO A 29 -14.27 9.02 -7.37
CA PRO A 29 -12.83 9.23 -7.24
C PRO A 29 -12.13 8.11 -6.46
N HIS A 30 -12.85 7.47 -5.54
CA HIS A 30 -12.35 6.35 -4.76
C HIS A 30 -12.21 5.08 -5.62
N ASP A 31 -13.24 4.71 -6.38
CA ASP A 31 -13.19 3.63 -7.36
C ASP A 31 -12.12 3.89 -8.42
N LYS A 32 -12.01 5.15 -8.87
CA LYS A 32 -10.98 5.53 -9.83
C LYS A 32 -9.58 5.26 -9.31
N MET A 33 -9.32 5.64 -8.06
CA MET A 33 -8.04 5.39 -7.40
C MET A 33 -7.77 3.89 -7.22
N MET A 34 -8.79 3.10 -6.84
CA MET A 34 -8.67 1.66 -6.67
C MET A 34 -8.35 0.95 -7.99
N CYS A 35 -9.10 1.24 -9.06
CA CYS A 35 -8.86 0.71 -10.40
C CYS A 35 -7.48 1.09 -10.93
N THR A 36 -7.07 2.35 -10.77
CA THR A 36 -5.75 2.82 -11.20
C THR A 36 -4.65 2.07 -10.47
N LEU A 37 -4.76 1.88 -9.16
CA LEU A 37 -3.78 1.15 -8.36
C LEU A 37 -3.72 -0.33 -8.73
N GLU A 38 -4.89 -0.95 -8.93
CA GLU A 38 -4.98 -2.33 -9.37
C GLU A 38 -4.27 -2.53 -10.71
N CYS A 39 -4.57 -1.70 -11.70
CA CYS A 39 -3.94 -1.75 -13.02
C CYS A 39 -2.42 -1.53 -12.92
N LYS A 40 -1.96 -0.55 -12.12
CA LYS A 40 -0.54 -0.30 -11.93
C LYS A 40 0.18 -1.49 -11.31
N LEU A 41 -0.41 -2.11 -10.29
CA LEU A 41 0.18 -3.28 -9.64
C LEU A 41 0.16 -4.51 -10.55
N LYS A 42 -0.87 -4.69 -11.38
CA LYS A 42 -0.90 -5.72 -12.43
C LYS A 42 0.20 -5.50 -13.47
N SER A 43 0.37 -4.26 -13.92
CA SER A 43 1.44 -3.87 -14.85
C SER A 43 2.84 -4.16 -14.29
N LEU A 44 3.05 -3.93 -12.99
CA LEU A 44 4.29 -4.30 -12.29
C LEU A 44 4.43 -5.80 -12.02
N GLY A 45 3.42 -6.61 -12.36
CA GLY A 45 3.37 -8.05 -12.09
C GLY A 45 3.16 -8.42 -10.62
N LEU A 46 2.82 -7.45 -9.77
CA LEU A 46 2.54 -7.64 -8.34
C LEU A 46 1.17 -8.21 -8.07
N LEU A 47 0.23 -8.01 -9.00
CA LEU A 47 -1.09 -8.61 -8.98
C LEU A 47 -1.28 -9.46 -10.24
N ASN A 48 -1.85 -10.64 -10.05
CA ASN A 48 -2.36 -11.48 -11.11
C ASN A 48 -3.86 -11.68 -10.90
N GLY A 49 -4.68 -10.87 -11.58
CA GLY A 49 -6.11 -10.79 -11.31
C GLY A 49 -6.37 -10.22 -9.91
N ASP A 50 -6.83 -11.08 -9.01
CA ASP A 50 -7.13 -10.77 -7.60
C ASP A 50 -6.07 -11.32 -6.64
N ASP A 51 -5.04 -12.01 -7.15
CA ASP A 51 -3.98 -12.64 -6.34
C ASP A 51 -2.70 -11.81 -6.34
N LEU A 52 -2.10 -11.70 -5.16
CA LEU A 52 -0.85 -10.99 -4.99
C LEU A 52 0.34 -11.92 -5.25
N VAL A 53 1.23 -11.49 -6.14
CA VAL A 53 2.39 -12.28 -6.55
C VAL A 53 3.52 -12.03 -5.57
N GLU A 54 3.55 -12.82 -4.49
CA GLU A 54 4.55 -12.71 -3.41
C GLU A 54 5.98 -12.74 -3.95
N ALA A 55 6.26 -13.58 -4.96
CA ALA A 55 7.57 -13.63 -5.62
C ALA A 55 8.02 -12.27 -6.17
N LYS A 56 7.09 -11.49 -6.76
CA LYS A 56 7.39 -10.15 -7.27
C LYS A 56 7.58 -9.15 -6.15
N VAL A 57 6.77 -9.22 -5.09
CA VAL A 57 6.97 -8.39 -3.89
C VAL A 57 8.36 -8.63 -3.30
N GLN A 58 8.78 -9.89 -3.23
CA GLN A 58 10.08 -10.29 -2.72
C GLN A 58 11.22 -9.81 -3.61
N GLU A 59 11.05 -9.82 -4.93
CA GLU A 59 11.99 -9.21 -5.88
C GLU A 59 12.19 -7.71 -5.60
N TYR A 60 11.13 -6.95 -5.33
CA TYR A 60 11.25 -5.54 -4.94
C TYR A 60 11.95 -5.34 -3.60
N ILE A 61 11.65 -6.19 -2.61
CA ILE A 61 12.32 -6.16 -1.31
C ILE A 61 13.80 -6.49 -1.46
N ASP A 62 14.15 -7.45 -2.32
CA ASP A 62 15.54 -7.85 -2.55
C ASP A 62 16.40 -6.73 -3.16
N ARG A 63 15.76 -5.79 -3.87
CA ARG A 63 16.37 -4.56 -4.40
C ARG A 63 16.61 -3.50 -3.33
N LEU A 64 15.99 -3.63 -2.14
CA LEU A 64 16.27 -2.75 -1.01
C LEU A 64 17.55 -3.20 -0.32
N GLU A 65 18.32 -2.24 0.19
CA GLU A 65 19.59 -2.49 0.87
C GLU A 65 19.50 -2.18 2.36
N GLY A 66 20.39 -2.81 3.15
CA GLY A 66 20.54 -2.57 4.59
C GLY A 66 19.39 -3.09 5.48
N ASP A 67 19.31 -2.57 6.71
CA ASP A 67 18.28 -2.92 7.71
C ASP A 67 16.84 -2.67 7.25
N TRP A 68 16.65 -1.79 6.27
CA TRP A 68 15.34 -1.54 5.67
C TRP A 68 14.80 -2.76 4.95
N LYS A 69 15.65 -3.58 4.31
CA LYS A 69 15.25 -4.82 3.64
C LYS A 69 14.56 -5.79 4.59
N GLY A 70 15.14 -6.00 5.78
CA GLY A 70 14.57 -6.87 6.80
C GLY A 70 13.19 -6.40 7.24
N THR A 71 13.08 -5.10 7.51
CA THR A 71 11.82 -4.45 7.90
C THR A 71 10.78 -4.54 6.79
N ALA A 72 11.15 -4.19 5.55
CA ALA A 72 10.30 -4.26 4.37
C ALA A 72 9.78 -5.68 4.12
N LYS A 73 10.62 -6.71 4.31
CA LYS A 73 10.21 -8.11 4.22
C LYS A 73 9.13 -8.45 5.23
N THR A 74 9.32 -8.07 6.49
CA THR A 74 8.31 -8.30 7.53
C THR A 74 7.01 -7.57 7.21
N ILE A 75 7.09 -6.30 6.82
CA ILE A 75 5.92 -5.49 6.45
C ILE A 75 5.14 -6.15 5.31
N ALA A 76 5.83 -6.52 4.24
CA ALA A 76 5.21 -7.15 3.09
C ALA A 76 4.53 -8.48 3.47
N THR A 77 5.19 -9.31 4.26
CA THR A 77 4.63 -10.60 4.71
C THR A 77 3.35 -10.39 5.55
N GLU A 78 3.36 -9.43 6.48
CA GLU A 78 2.18 -9.05 7.27
C GLU A 78 1.04 -8.56 6.37
N CYS A 79 1.37 -7.74 5.38
CA CYS A 79 0.39 -7.19 4.45
C CYS A 79 -0.18 -8.26 3.51
N ILE A 80 0.65 -9.16 2.96
CA ILE A 80 0.19 -10.27 2.13
C ILE A 80 -0.76 -11.18 2.92
N THR A 81 -0.40 -11.50 4.17
CA THR A 81 -1.25 -12.31 5.05
C THR A 81 -2.59 -11.63 5.30
N THR A 82 -2.57 -10.35 5.67
CA THR A 82 -3.78 -9.55 5.91
C THR A 82 -4.68 -9.48 4.68
N ILE A 83 -4.09 -9.25 3.51
CA ILE A 83 -4.79 -9.19 2.23
C ILE A 83 -5.41 -10.53 1.88
N THR A 84 -4.68 -11.63 2.07
CA THR A 84 -5.18 -12.99 1.79
C THR A 84 -6.38 -13.32 2.67
N GLU A 85 -6.38 -12.90 3.94
CA GLU A 85 -7.54 -13.05 4.82
C GLU A 85 -8.71 -12.13 4.43
N MET A 86 -8.44 -10.87 4.05
CA MET A 86 -9.47 -9.94 3.59
C MET A 86 -10.10 -10.41 2.28
N LYS A 87 -9.29 -10.92 1.35
CA LYS A 87 -9.73 -11.46 0.07
C LYS A 87 -10.75 -12.57 0.25
N LYS A 88 -10.54 -13.50 1.19
CA LYS A 88 -11.54 -14.54 1.49
C LYS A 88 -12.90 -13.92 1.83
N LYS A 89 -12.91 -12.87 2.66
CA LYS A 89 -14.14 -12.15 3.04
C LYS A 89 -14.76 -11.36 1.90
N ILE A 90 -13.94 -10.87 0.97
CA ILE A 90 -14.36 -10.11 -0.21
C ILE A 90 -14.94 -11.06 -1.27
N GLN A 91 -14.33 -12.22 -1.50
CA GLN A 91 -14.84 -13.26 -2.40
C GLN A 91 -16.18 -13.84 -1.91
N GLU A 92 -16.42 -13.89 -0.60
CA GLU A 92 -17.71 -14.29 -0.03
C GLU A 92 -18.81 -13.24 -0.23
N ARG A 93 -18.46 -11.98 -0.55
CA ARG A 93 -19.43 -10.94 -0.93
C ARG A 93 -19.44 -10.83 -2.45
N ASP A 94 -20.47 -11.41 -3.06
CA ASP A 94 -20.80 -11.34 -4.49
C ASP A 94 -20.42 -9.97 -5.11
N HIS A 95 -19.46 -9.98 -6.03
CA HIS A 95 -18.60 -8.82 -6.31
C HIS A 95 -19.14 -7.99 -7.49
N ASP A 96 -20.03 -7.04 -7.21
CA ASP A 96 -20.43 -5.96 -8.14
C ASP A 96 -19.38 -4.83 -8.24
N MET A 97 -18.15 -5.04 -7.73
CA MET A 97 -17.09 -4.04 -7.84
C MET A 97 -16.32 -4.23 -9.15
N LYS A 98 -16.28 -3.17 -9.97
CA LYS A 98 -15.61 -3.15 -11.28
C LYS A 98 -14.11 -3.45 -11.22
N CYS A 99 -13.47 -3.20 -10.08
CA CYS A 99 -12.04 -3.41 -9.87
C CYS A 99 -11.79 -4.05 -8.51
N SER A 100 -10.71 -4.82 -8.40
CA SER A 100 -10.30 -5.45 -7.16
C SER A 100 -9.74 -4.42 -6.17
N PRO A 101 -10.30 -4.33 -4.96
CA PRO A 101 -9.76 -3.45 -3.93
C PRO A 101 -8.45 -3.99 -3.31
N VAL A 102 -8.06 -5.23 -3.64
CA VAL A 102 -6.87 -5.91 -3.12
C VAL A 102 -5.61 -5.07 -3.29
N GLY A 103 -5.41 -4.48 -4.47
CA GLY A 103 -4.23 -3.65 -4.74
C GLY A 103 -4.14 -2.41 -3.86
N ALA A 104 -5.27 -1.72 -3.67
CA ALA A 104 -5.33 -0.53 -2.83
C ALA A 104 -5.10 -0.87 -1.35
N PHE A 105 -5.72 -1.94 -0.86
CA PHE A 105 -5.50 -2.40 0.52
C PHE A 105 -4.03 -2.78 0.75
N PHE A 106 -3.39 -3.43 -0.22
CA PHE A 106 -2.00 -3.83 -0.08
C PHE A 106 -1.08 -2.61 0.05
N MET A 107 -1.25 -1.63 -0.83
CA MET A 107 -0.49 -0.37 -0.77
C MET A 107 -0.74 0.39 0.53
N MET A 108 -1.99 0.49 1.00
CA MET A 108 -2.29 1.12 2.29
C MET A 108 -1.63 0.39 3.45
N CYS A 109 -1.65 -0.94 3.44
CA CYS A 109 -0.99 -1.74 4.47
C CYS A 109 0.52 -1.47 4.47
N LEU A 110 1.17 -1.50 3.31
CA LEU A 110 2.59 -1.19 3.17
C LEU A 110 2.91 0.18 3.73
N MET A 111 2.15 1.22 3.36
CA MET A 111 2.37 2.59 3.86
C MET A 111 2.20 2.70 5.37
N LYS A 112 1.14 2.09 5.92
CA LYS A 112 0.84 2.12 7.35
C LYS A 112 1.95 1.46 8.17
N HIS A 113 2.36 0.26 7.77
CA HIS A 113 3.43 -0.47 8.43
C HIS A 113 4.79 0.18 8.21
N THR A 114 5.04 0.77 7.03
CA THR A 114 6.27 1.54 6.73
C THR A 114 6.42 2.73 7.67
N GLN A 115 5.35 3.49 7.92
CA GLN A 115 5.38 4.59 8.88
C GLN A 115 5.55 4.10 10.32
N ALA A 116 4.88 2.99 10.69
CA ALA A 116 4.93 2.45 12.05
C ALA A 116 6.28 1.80 12.41
N LYS A 117 6.91 1.11 11.46
CA LYS A 117 8.21 0.44 11.61
C LYS A 117 9.37 1.28 11.05
N CYS A 118 9.12 2.55 10.74
CA CYS A 118 10.17 3.43 10.26
C CYS A 118 11.28 3.53 11.32
N PRO A 119 12.54 3.21 10.97
CA PRO A 119 13.65 3.36 11.91
C PRO A 119 13.84 4.84 12.26
N GLU A 120 14.15 5.12 13.52
CA GLU A 120 14.27 6.50 14.01
C GLU A 120 15.36 7.30 13.30
N ASP A 121 16.40 6.62 12.81
CA ASP A 121 17.47 7.20 11.98
C ASP A 121 16.96 7.74 10.63
N LYS A 122 15.91 7.13 10.07
CA LYS A 122 15.27 7.56 8.81
C LYS A 122 14.02 8.40 9.04
N TRP A 123 13.62 8.56 10.29
CA TRP A 123 12.46 9.34 10.66
C TRP A 123 12.80 10.83 10.64
N GLN A 124 12.01 11.61 9.90
CA GLN A 124 12.14 13.05 9.95
C GLN A 124 11.64 13.56 11.30
N ASN A 125 12.55 14.02 12.15
CA ASN A 125 12.25 14.57 13.48
C ASN A 125 11.66 15.99 13.38
N THR A 126 10.66 16.18 12.51
CA THR A 126 9.92 17.43 12.36
C THR A 126 8.67 17.41 13.23
N SER A 127 8.18 18.60 13.63
CA SER A 127 6.96 18.71 14.44
C SER A 127 5.76 18.03 13.77
N PHE A 128 5.63 18.13 12.44
CA PHE A 128 4.57 17.49 11.67
C PHE A 128 4.65 15.96 11.74
N CYS A 129 5.83 15.40 11.51
CA CYS A 129 6.01 13.96 11.53
C CYS A 129 5.81 13.39 12.92
N ASN A 130 6.39 13.99 13.95
CA ASN A 130 6.17 13.55 15.32
C ASN A 130 4.68 13.58 15.71
N LYS A 131 3.92 14.60 15.28
CA LYS A 131 2.46 14.64 15.46
C LYS A 131 1.73 13.55 14.68
N MET A 132 2.18 13.21 13.46
CA MET A 132 1.67 12.06 12.71
C MET A 132 1.90 10.73 13.45
N ARG A 133 3.11 10.50 13.97
CA ARG A 133 3.48 9.28 14.72
C ARG A 133 2.76 9.19 16.06
N SER A 134 2.55 10.31 16.73
CA SER A 134 1.75 10.41 17.96
C SER A 134 0.24 10.29 17.72
N GLY A 135 -0.21 10.29 16.46
CA GLY A 135 -1.64 10.25 16.12
C GLY A 135 -2.38 11.57 16.37
N GLU A 136 -1.67 12.67 16.61
CA GLU A 136 -2.25 14.01 16.79
C GLU A 136 -2.77 14.62 15.49
N CYS A 137 -2.24 14.20 14.33
CA CYS A 137 -2.72 14.68 13.02
C CYS A 137 -4.08 14.09 12.62
N PHE A 138 -4.45 12.94 13.16
CA PHE A 138 -5.78 12.35 13.01
C PHE A 138 -6.37 12.23 14.41
N PRO A 139 -6.95 13.31 14.97
CA PRO A 139 -7.71 13.17 16.19
C PRO A 139 -8.71 12.05 15.93
N LYS A 140 -8.61 10.95 16.69
CA LYS A 140 -9.69 9.97 16.72
C LYS A 140 -10.93 10.81 16.93
N ARG A 141 -11.90 10.77 16.00
CA ARG A 141 -13.24 11.29 16.24
C ARG A 141 -13.73 10.57 17.50
N GLY A 142 -13.44 11.18 18.64
CA GLY A 142 -13.90 10.76 19.92
C GLY A 142 -15.40 10.88 19.86
N ARG A 143 -16.06 9.83 20.33
CA ARG A 143 -17.36 9.91 20.96
C ARG A 143 -17.61 11.32 21.49
N GLN A 144 -18.63 11.96 20.96
CA GLN A 144 -19.55 12.73 21.76
C GLN A 144 -20.95 12.53 21.19
#